data_AF-A0A2S9HTZ2-F1
#
_entry.id   AF-A0A2S9HTZ2-F1
#
_cell.length_a   1.000
_cell.length_b   1.000
_cell.length_c   1.000
_cell.angle_alpha   90.00
_cell.angle_beta   90.00
_cell.angle_gamma   90.00
#
_symmetry.space_group_name_H-M   'P 1'
#
loop_
_entity.id
_entity.type
_entity.pdbx_description
1 polymer ?
#
loop_
_entity_poly.entity_id
_entity_poly.type
_entity_poly.pdbx_seq_one_letter_code
_entity_poly.pdbx_strand_id
1 'polypeptide(L)'
;MLQDSITKDEIMMIANEFVQGLDPQQVADQEHVATARQLYRSGVVYNVDFDGYTLSGTVNAEGSVYSVHIPIRNVTESYCDCFAPTQCQHMLAVLLSAASSFGQVGDVLTLFKNNTKPSLPPIRTARQVLQSSAFEEMDYKSWQTYFENEYESFKKEQARLTYKQMYFLMSLFTDFYTKLERKAPRIVAIHELFKLHAALYCFQKLLEEIQEFEANKLYSYHQPVNVVRLFVDKVESTVRDLKTEAIPEESKPILEETARLIHEAFFSTNAYTQERFFIYRHVWGELLRTEEQLQEEKKRIDTKINPLSKALASSHLLFLNGEDVSAMELLEKQPSSVVSLYFYWLEELLSAMEWDRAKDWLSFTYKQVKETITEQENTVFIQDIVRLFVMMYETYATHTNEQAGLEMILQELLPYSFTNYEQYVLAKKQYHAWTELQLLYGFEVIELLKEPLKDIEKEAPEAALPLYHHAAIEAIEERNRKSYKRAVRYLKKLRMLYKRLKRTDEWDAFIIHIANLHSRLRALQEELRRGKLIDDHTN
;
A
#
# COMPACT_ATOMS: atom_id res chain seq x y z
N MET A 1 10.05 2.70 -42.32
CA MET A 1 10.48 4.11 -42.32
C MET A 1 9.85 4.78 -41.10
N LEU A 2 10.40 5.87 -40.57
CA LEU A 2 9.81 6.56 -39.40
C LEU A 2 8.30 6.87 -39.61
N GLN A 3 7.88 7.08 -40.85
CA GLN A 3 6.48 7.26 -41.26
C GLN A 3 5.55 6.07 -40.95
N ASP A 4 6.09 4.88 -40.70
CA ASP A 4 5.31 3.67 -40.41
C ASP A 4 5.07 3.49 -38.90
N SER A 5 5.84 4.17 -38.05
CA SER A 5 5.81 4.00 -36.59
C SER A 5 5.22 5.19 -35.83
N ILE A 6 5.28 6.40 -36.38
CA ILE A 6 4.71 7.62 -35.78
C ILE A 6 3.85 8.38 -36.80
N THR A 7 2.78 9.01 -36.35
CA THR A 7 1.90 9.82 -37.20
C THR A 7 2.33 11.29 -37.26
N LYS A 8 1.85 12.01 -38.28
CA LYS A 8 2.03 13.47 -38.39
C LYS A 8 1.51 14.20 -37.15
N ASP A 9 0.34 13.82 -36.65
CA ASP A 9 -0.32 14.51 -35.54
C ASP A 9 0.45 14.31 -34.22
N GLU A 10 1.01 13.12 -34.02
CA GLU A 10 1.88 12.81 -32.87
C GLU A 10 3.16 13.64 -32.86
N ILE A 11 3.82 13.81 -34.01
CA ILE A 11 4.99 14.68 -34.12
C ILE A 11 4.63 16.13 -33.83
N MET A 12 3.49 16.61 -34.33
CA MET A 12 3.05 17.97 -34.09
C MET A 12 2.60 18.20 -32.65
N MET A 13 2.08 17.18 -31.98
CA MET A 13 1.79 17.21 -30.54
C MET A 13 3.08 17.36 -29.72
N ILE A 14 4.09 16.51 -29.99
CA ILE A 14 5.41 16.61 -29.36
C ILE A 14 5.99 18.00 -29.63
N ALA A 15 5.92 18.49 -30.86
CA ALA A 15 6.45 19.80 -31.23
C ALA A 15 5.75 20.96 -30.52
N ASN A 16 4.43 20.89 -30.36
CA ASN A 16 3.67 21.91 -29.65
C ASN A 16 4.04 21.98 -28.16
N GLU A 17 4.15 20.83 -27.49
CA GLU A 17 4.56 20.76 -26.08
C GLU A 17 6.04 21.12 -25.89
N PHE A 18 6.90 20.66 -26.79
CA PHE A 18 8.32 20.99 -26.78
C PHE A 18 8.53 22.50 -26.96
N VAL A 19 7.85 23.14 -27.90
CA VAL A 19 8.01 24.58 -28.17
C VAL A 19 7.48 25.45 -27.02
N GLN A 20 6.51 24.99 -26.22
CA GLN A 20 6.00 25.77 -25.07
C GLN A 20 7.07 26.16 -24.04
N GLY A 21 8.17 25.42 -23.95
CA GLY A 21 9.30 25.75 -23.08
C GLY A 21 10.26 26.79 -23.64
N LEU A 22 10.11 27.21 -24.91
CA LEU A 22 10.96 28.18 -25.60
C LEU A 22 10.23 29.50 -25.87
N ASP A 23 10.89 30.64 -25.63
CA ASP A 23 10.31 31.97 -25.83
C ASP A 23 10.88 32.67 -27.08
N PRO A 24 10.07 32.97 -28.12
CA PRO A 24 10.55 33.63 -29.33
C PRO A 24 11.03 35.07 -29.12
N GLN A 25 10.76 35.69 -27.97
CA GLN A 25 11.27 37.03 -27.64
C GLN A 25 12.61 36.98 -26.91
N GLN A 26 13.03 35.82 -26.41
CA GLN A 26 14.29 35.65 -25.68
C GLN A 26 15.44 35.32 -26.66
N VAL A 27 16.50 36.13 -26.63
CA VAL A 27 17.65 35.98 -27.54
C VAL A 27 18.30 34.60 -27.42
N ALA A 28 18.46 34.08 -26.20
CA ALA A 28 19.03 32.75 -25.97
C ALA A 28 18.21 31.62 -26.62
N ASP A 29 16.88 31.72 -26.63
CA ASP A 29 16.01 30.71 -27.23
C ASP A 29 15.97 30.83 -28.75
N GLN A 30 16.08 32.05 -29.29
CA GLN A 30 16.28 32.27 -30.72
C GLN A 30 17.60 31.63 -31.20
N GLU A 31 18.68 31.78 -30.42
CA GLU A 31 19.97 31.14 -30.69
C GLU A 31 19.90 29.61 -30.58
N HIS A 32 19.21 29.08 -29.57
CA HIS A 32 18.96 27.64 -29.44
C HIS A 32 18.21 27.06 -30.64
N VAL A 33 17.12 27.71 -31.07
CA VAL A 33 16.33 27.26 -32.24
C VAL A 33 17.13 27.40 -33.54
N ALA A 34 17.91 28.47 -33.69
CA ALA A 34 18.80 28.65 -34.83
C ALA A 34 19.86 27.54 -34.91
N THR A 35 20.46 27.19 -33.76
CA THR A 35 21.48 26.14 -33.67
C THR A 35 20.88 24.76 -33.92
N ALA A 36 19.72 24.44 -33.35
CA ALA A 36 18.99 23.20 -33.63
C ALA A 36 18.66 23.05 -35.12
N ARG A 37 18.21 24.14 -35.77
CA ARG A 37 17.94 24.17 -37.20
C ARG A 37 19.20 23.96 -38.04
N GLN A 38 20.34 24.50 -37.61
CA GLN A 38 21.63 24.29 -38.26
C GLN A 38 22.09 22.84 -38.12
N LEU A 39 22.02 22.25 -36.93
CA LEU A 39 22.35 20.84 -36.69
C LEU A 39 21.52 19.93 -37.58
N TYR A 40 20.20 20.08 -37.58
CA TYR A 40 19.31 19.35 -38.50
C TYR A 40 19.72 19.53 -39.98
N ARG A 41 19.95 20.78 -40.44
CA ARG A 41 20.31 21.07 -41.84
C ARG A 41 21.67 20.55 -42.26
N SER A 42 22.61 20.46 -41.32
CA SER A 42 23.96 19.96 -41.57
C SER A 42 24.03 18.43 -41.71
N GLY A 43 22.91 17.73 -41.49
CA GLY A 43 22.83 16.28 -41.64
C GLY A 43 23.56 15.50 -40.55
N VAL A 44 23.85 16.13 -39.41
CA VAL A 44 24.55 15.51 -38.27
C VAL A 44 23.59 14.81 -37.29
N VAL A 45 22.30 14.77 -37.62
CA VAL A 45 21.25 14.04 -36.89
C VAL A 45 20.97 12.74 -37.63
N TYR A 46 21.10 11.60 -36.96
CA TYR A 46 20.93 10.28 -37.56
C TYR A 46 20.35 9.29 -36.54
N ASN A 47 19.99 8.09 -37.01
CA ASN A 47 19.31 7.05 -36.23
C ASN A 47 18.02 7.55 -35.54
N VAL A 48 17.25 8.40 -36.21
CA VAL A 48 15.97 8.86 -35.69
C VAL A 48 14.94 7.76 -35.85
N ASP A 49 14.42 7.26 -34.74
CA ASP A 49 13.47 6.17 -34.69
C ASP A 49 12.41 6.38 -33.61
N PHE A 50 11.28 5.69 -33.75
CA PHE A 50 10.18 5.73 -32.80
C PHE A 50 9.66 4.32 -32.51
N ASP A 51 9.67 3.95 -31.23
CA ASP A 51 9.34 2.60 -30.74
C ASP A 51 7.88 2.41 -30.29
N GLY A 52 7.04 3.44 -30.49
CA GLY A 52 5.65 3.49 -30.01
C GLY A 52 5.45 4.36 -28.75
N TYR A 53 6.53 4.63 -28.01
CA TYR A 53 6.48 5.43 -26.78
C TYR A 53 7.48 6.58 -26.77
N THR A 54 8.64 6.40 -27.41
CA THR A 54 9.76 7.34 -27.34
C THR A 54 10.30 7.64 -28.73
N LEU A 55 10.41 8.93 -29.05
CA LEU A 55 11.17 9.40 -30.20
C LEU A 55 12.64 9.49 -29.79
N SER A 56 13.49 8.72 -30.45
CA SER A 56 14.93 8.67 -30.17
C SER A 56 15.73 9.15 -31.37
N GLY A 57 16.94 9.65 -31.12
CA GLY A 57 17.85 10.07 -32.18
C GLY A 57 19.26 10.37 -31.66
N THR A 58 20.22 10.41 -32.57
CA THR A 58 21.61 10.72 -32.25
C THR A 58 22.03 12.01 -32.95
N VAL A 59 22.71 12.91 -32.23
CA VAL A 59 23.20 14.18 -32.78
C VAL A 59 24.71 14.28 -32.58
N ASN A 60 25.46 14.49 -33.67
CA ASN A 60 26.88 14.80 -33.61
C ASN A 60 27.09 16.32 -33.62
N ALA A 61 27.56 16.87 -32.52
CA ALA A 61 27.83 18.29 -32.37
C ALA A 61 29.11 18.50 -31.56
N GLU A 62 29.93 19.48 -31.97
CA GLU A 62 31.13 19.90 -31.22
C GLU A 62 32.14 18.74 -30.96
N GLY A 63 32.22 17.77 -31.88
CA GLY A 63 33.12 16.63 -31.75
C GLY A 63 32.66 15.55 -30.77
N SER A 64 31.45 15.67 -30.22
CA SER A 64 30.82 14.69 -29.32
C SER A 64 29.51 14.18 -29.93
N VAL A 65 29.10 12.98 -29.49
CA VAL A 65 27.87 12.31 -29.92
C VAL A 65 26.89 12.33 -28.76
N TYR A 66 25.70 12.86 -28.97
CA TYR A 66 24.65 12.98 -27.96
C TYR A 66 23.47 12.08 -28.31
N SER A 67 23.04 11.23 -27.38
CA SER A 67 21.77 10.50 -27.49
C SER A 67 20.62 11.35 -26.96
N VAL A 68 19.49 11.30 -27.67
CA VAL A 68 18.26 12.04 -27.35
C VAL A 68 17.10 11.05 -27.25
N HIS A 69 16.28 11.23 -26.21
CA HIS A 69 15.07 10.45 -25.97
C HIS A 69 13.93 11.39 -25.59
N ILE A 70 12.83 11.37 -26.34
CA ILE A 70 11.65 12.24 -26.17
C ILE A 70 10.41 11.35 -26.02
N PRO A 71 9.92 11.11 -24.79
CA PRO A 71 8.69 10.35 -24.56
C PRO A 71 7.46 11.09 -25.08
N ILE A 72 6.60 10.40 -25.84
CA ILE A 72 5.41 11.02 -26.46
C ILE A 72 4.33 11.41 -25.43
N ARG A 73 4.26 10.70 -24.30
CA ARG A 73 3.24 10.94 -23.25
C ARG A 73 3.65 12.00 -22.24
N ASN A 74 4.95 12.30 -22.14
CA ASN A 74 5.47 13.29 -21.21
C ASN A 74 6.76 13.92 -21.78
N VAL A 75 6.60 14.98 -22.58
CA VAL A 75 7.75 15.63 -23.24
C VAL A 75 8.64 16.32 -22.21
N THR A 76 8.14 16.64 -21.02
CA THR A 76 8.93 17.22 -19.93
C THR A 76 9.99 16.28 -19.35
N GLU A 77 9.84 14.96 -19.53
CA GLU A 77 10.83 13.94 -19.15
C GLU A 77 11.85 13.65 -20.26
N SER A 78 11.89 14.48 -21.32
CA SER A 78 12.87 14.34 -22.40
C SER A 78 14.29 14.42 -21.87
N TYR A 79 15.14 13.54 -22.36
CA TYR A 79 16.53 13.40 -21.93
C TYR A 79 17.51 13.54 -23.10
N CYS A 80 18.66 14.16 -22.80
CA CYS A 80 19.78 14.27 -23.71
C CYS A 80 21.10 14.21 -22.95
N ASP A 81 22.09 13.51 -23.49
CA ASP A 81 23.43 13.35 -22.90
C ASP A 81 24.24 14.66 -22.80
N CYS A 82 23.71 15.78 -23.29
CA CYS A 82 24.36 17.08 -23.13
C CYS A 82 24.17 17.71 -21.75
N PHE A 83 23.40 17.07 -20.85
CA PHE A 83 23.14 17.49 -19.47
C PHE A 83 22.64 18.94 -19.30
N ALA A 84 22.01 19.49 -20.33
CA ALA A 84 21.40 20.81 -20.24
C ALA A 84 20.17 20.74 -19.31
N PRO A 85 19.97 21.71 -18.41
CA PRO A 85 18.87 21.71 -17.44
C PRO A 85 17.50 21.98 -18.09
N THR A 86 17.46 22.29 -19.38
CA THR A 86 16.26 22.63 -20.16
C THR A 86 16.24 21.87 -21.48
N GLN A 87 15.11 21.96 -22.19
CA GLN A 87 14.95 21.53 -23.60
C GLN A 87 16.11 22.06 -24.45
N CYS A 88 17.02 21.18 -24.86
CA CYS A 88 18.25 21.59 -25.52
C CYS A 88 18.12 21.60 -27.05
N GLN A 89 19.07 22.26 -27.72
CA GLN A 89 19.13 22.34 -29.17
C GLN A 89 19.23 20.95 -29.86
N HIS A 90 19.83 19.95 -29.21
CA HIS A 90 19.93 18.58 -29.75
C HIS A 90 18.57 17.88 -29.80
N MET A 91 17.77 18.01 -28.75
CA MET A 91 16.41 17.46 -28.70
C MET A 91 15.54 18.07 -29.81
N LEU A 92 15.61 19.40 -29.97
CA LEU A 92 14.90 20.09 -31.04
C LEU A 92 15.42 19.66 -32.42
N ALA A 93 16.72 19.42 -32.59
CA ALA A 93 17.27 18.93 -33.86
C ALA A 93 16.73 17.54 -34.24
N VAL A 94 16.57 16.62 -33.28
CA VAL A 94 15.94 15.30 -33.48
C VAL A 94 14.46 15.45 -33.84
N LEU A 95 13.74 16.32 -33.13
CA LEU A 95 12.35 16.63 -33.44
C LEU A 95 12.18 17.23 -34.84
N LEU A 96 13.04 18.15 -35.26
CA LEU A 96 13.04 18.71 -36.62
C LEU A 96 13.37 17.65 -37.67
N SER A 97 14.26 16.70 -37.35
CA SER A 97 14.57 15.57 -38.21
C SER A 97 13.36 14.65 -38.37
N ALA A 98 12.63 14.35 -37.30
CA ALA A 98 11.37 13.59 -37.36
C ALA A 98 10.29 14.34 -38.16
N ALA A 99 10.11 15.64 -37.91
CA ALA A 99 9.17 16.49 -38.63
C ALA A 99 9.49 16.62 -40.12
N SER A 100 10.76 16.47 -40.51
CA SER A 100 11.17 16.48 -41.93
C SER A 100 10.57 15.33 -42.72
N SER A 101 10.39 14.16 -42.10
CA SER A 101 9.75 13.02 -42.74
C SER A 101 8.30 13.31 -43.14
N PHE A 102 7.65 14.34 -42.56
CA PHE A 102 6.28 14.74 -42.88
C PHE A 102 6.19 16.12 -43.53
N GLY A 103 7.32 16.72 -43.89
CA GLY A 103 7.37 18.08 -44.44
C GLY A 103 6.93 19.17 -43.46
N GLN A 104 6.96 18.91 -42.14
CA GLN A 104 6.43 19.79 -41.10
C GLN A 104 7.49 20.69 -40.42
N VAL A 105 8.73 20.70 -40.92
CA VAL A 105 9.80 21.55 -40.35
C VAL A 105 9.41 23.04 -40.33
N GLY A 106 8.73 23.51 -41.38
CA GLY A 106 8.23 24.89 -41.46
C GLY A 106 7.16 25.17 -40.41
N ASP A 107 6.29 24.20 -40.15
CA ASP A 107 5.20 24.30 -39.19
C ASP A 107 5.73 24.34 -37.75
N VAL A 108 6.72 23.49 -37.41
CA VAL A 108 7.39 23.52 -36.10
C VAL A 108 8.09 24.87 -35.84
N LEU A 109 8.78 25.42 -36.84
CA LEU A 109 9.42 26.73 -36.70
C LEU A 109 8.40 27.88 -36.63
N THR A 110 7.24 27.71 -37.25
CA THR A 110 6.13 28.67 -37.18
C THR A 110 5.45 28.61 -35.82
N LEU A 111 5.29 27.42 -35.23
CA LEU A 111 4.84 27.23 -33.85
C LEU A 111 5.73 28.01 -32.88
N PHE A 112 7.06 27.93 -33.02
CA PHE A 112 7.99 28.71 -32.20
C PHE A 112 7.81 30.22 -32.38
N LYS A 113 7.77 30.72 -33.62
CA LYS A 113 7.60 32.15 -33.89
C LYS A 113 6.27 32.70 -33.36
N ASN A 114 5.22 31.88 -33.40
CA ASN A 114 3.88 32.22 -32.95
C ASN A 114 3.65 31.83 -31.48
N ASN A 115 4.65 31.31 -30.78
CA ASN A 115 4.59 31.01 -29.35
C ASN A 115 4.66 32.31 -28.55
N THR A 116 3.66 33.18 -28.74
CA THR A 116 3.49 34.34 -27.88
C THR A 116 2.93 33.82 -26.57
N LYS A 117 3.82 33.63 -25.57
CA LYS A 117 3.36 33.66 -24.19
C LYS A 117 2.45 34.89 -24.03
N PRO A 118 1.26 34.77 -23.43
CA PRO A 118 0.43 35.94 -23.16
C PRO A 118 1.32 36.96 -22.47
N SER A 119 1.40 38.17 -23.04
CA SER A 119 2.26 39.23 -22.52
C SER A 119 2.01 39.32 -21.02
N LEU A 120 3.08 39.25 -20.23
CA LEU A 120 2.99 39.54 -18.80
C LEU A 120 2.17 40.84 -18.64
N PRO A 121 1.09 40.86 -17.85
CA PRO A 121 0.47 42.11 -17.49
C PRO A 121 1.56 43.03 -16.91
N PRO A 122 1.45 44.36 -17.08
CA PRO A 122 2.49 45.31 -16.71
C PRO A 122 2.96 45.01 -15.29
N ILE A 123 4.29 45.03 -15.06
CA ILE A 123 4.91 44.70 -13.78
C ILE A 123 4.19 45.48 -12.68
N ARG A 124 3.29 44.77 -12.01
CA ARG A 124 2.68 45.21 -10.78
C ARG A 124 3.81 45.19 -9.76
N THR A 125 4.04 46.32 -9.11
CA THR A 125 5.01 46.40 -8.00
C THR A 125 4.73 45.28 -6.98
N ALA A 126 5.72 44.81 -6.22
CA ALA A 126 5.52 43.78 -5.18
C ALA A 126 4.32 44.08 -4.26
N ARG A 127 4.00 45.37 -4.08
CA ARG A 127 2.82 45.88 -3.37
C ARG A 127 1.48 45.63 -4.08
N GLN A 128 1.43 45.66 -5.41
CA GLN A 128 0.25 45.36 -6.23
C GLN A 128 0.04 43.85 -6.46
N VAL A 129 1.10 43.03 -6.34
CA VAL A 129 1.00 41.56 -6.31
C VAL A 129 0.54 41.07 -4.93
N LEU A 130 1.01 41.71 -3.85
CA LEU A 130 0.50 41.51 -2.49
C LEU A 130 -0.95 42.01 -2.30
N GLN A 131 -1.44 42.91 -3.16
CA GLN A 131 -2.82 43.43 -3.15
C GLN A 131 -3.79 42.66 -4.06
N SER A 132 -3.32 41.63 -4.78
CA SER A 132 -4.20 40.73 -5.55
C SER A 132 -3.94 39.28 -5.17
N SER A 133 -3.91 38.99 -3.87
CA SER A 133 -4.06 37.62 -3.42
C SER A 133 -5.47 37.15 -3.79
N ALA A 134 -5.59 35.98 -4.43
CA ALA A 134 -6.89 35.42 -4.81
C ALA A 134 -7.74 35.04 -3.59
N PHE A 135 -7.12 35.03 -2.42
CA PHE A 135 -7.68 34.77 -1.11
C PHE A 135 -6.89 35.53 -0.04
N GLU A 136 -7.47 35.70 1.14
CA GLU A 136 -6.82 36.26 2.32
C GLU A 136 -5.99 35.18 3.03
N GLU A 137 -4.73 35.48 3.36
CA GLU A 137 -3.77 34.45 3.84
C GLU A 137 -4.13 33.83 5.18
N MET A 138 -5.00 34.45 6.00
CA MET A 138 -5.36 33.97 7.34
C MET A 138 -6.87 33.73 7.50
N ASP A 139 -7.65 33.82 6.42
CA ASP A 139 -9.08 33.58 6.44
C ASP A 139 -9.44 32.30 5.70
N TYR A 140 -9.88 31.31 6.47
CA TYR A 140 -10.37 30.06 5.93
C TYR A 140 -11.51 30.24 4.92
N LYS A 141 -12.46 31.15 5.16
CA LYS A 141 -13.61 31.31 4.25
C LYS A 141 -13.16 31.78 2.87
N SER A 142 -12.14 32.62 2.85
CA SER A 142 -11.45 33.03 1.63
C SER A 142 -10.83 31.84 0.91
N TRP A 143 -10.16 30.92 1.63
CA TRP A 143 -9.58 29.70 1.04
C TRP A 143 -10.64 28.77 0.47
N GLN A 144 -11.73 28.53 1.20
CA GLN A 144 -12.83 27.68 0.75
C GLN A 144 -13.45 28.22 -0.54
N THR A 145 -13.70 29.54 -0.59
CA THR A 145 -14.21 30.21 -1.80
C THR A 145 -13.24 30.07 -2.96
N TYR A 146 -11.93 30.20 -2.70
CA TYR A 146 -10.89 29.98 -3.70
C TYR A 146 -10.89 28.54 -4.23
N PHE A 147 -10.94 27.54 -3.33
CA PHE A 147 -10.95 26.12 -3.69
C PHE A 147 -12.17 25.75 -4.54
N GLU A 148 -13.36 26.26 -4.18
CA GLU A 148 -14.59 26.00 -4.95
C GLU A 148 -14.51 26.59 -6.36
N ASN A 149 -14.03 27.83 -6.51
CA ASN A 149 -13.86 28.46 -7.82
C ASN A 149 -12.85 27.72 -8.71
N GLU A 150 -11.75 27.26 -8.13
CA GLU A 150 -10.73 26.47 -8.83
C GLU A 150 -11.26 25.07 -9.19
N TYR A 151 -12.05 24.46 -8.31
CA TYR A 151 -12.67 23.15 -8.55
C TYR A 151 -13.66 23.20 -9.71
N GLU A 152 -14.53 24.21 -9.75
CA GLU A 152 -15.46 24.43 -10.85
C GLU A 152 -14.75 24.64 -12.19
N SER A 153 -13.63 25.36 -12.18
CA SER A 153 -12.80 25.57 -13.36
C SER A 153 -12.15 24.25 -13.82
N PHE A 154 -11.63 23.47 -12.87
CA PHE A 154 -11.05 22.15 -13.11
C PHE A 154 -12.08 21.17 -13.67
N LYS A 155 -13.27 21.05 -13.05
CA LYS A 155 -14.33 20.14 -13.50
C LYS A 155 -14.79 20.47 -14.93
N LYS A 156 -14.93 21.76 -15.27
CA LYS A 156 -15.23 22.22 -16.63
C LYS A 156 -14.13 21.86 -17.63
N GLU A 157 -12.86 21.94 -17.23
CA GLU A 157 -11.74 21.58 -18.10
C GLU A 157 -11.68 20.07 -18.37
N GLN A 158 -11.87 19.25 -17.32
CA GLN A 158 -11.90 17.79 -17.44
C GLN A 158 -13.08 17.32 -18.31
N ALA A 159 -14.23 18.00 -18.24
CA ALA A 159 -15.41 17.68 -19.04
C ALA A 159 -15.24 17.95 -20.56
N ARG A 160 -14.19 18.68 -20.99
CA ARG A 160 -14.00 19.00 -22.42
C ARG A 160 -13.63 17.79 -23.27
N LEU A 161 -12.99 16.77 -22.69
CA LEU A 161 -12.49 15.62 -23.43
C LEU A 161 -12.93 14.32 -22.74
N THR A 162 -13.70 13.49 -23.44
CA THR A 162 -14.31 12.28 -22.87
C THR A 162 -13.31 11.32 -22.24
N TYR A 163 -12.09 11.19 -22.81
CA TYR A 163 -11.06 10.32 -22.25
C TYR A 163 -10.52 10.80 -20.90
N LYS A 164 -10.66 12.10 -20.57
CA LYS A 164 -10.22 12.63 -19.27
C LYS A 164 -11.13 12.17 -18.13
N GLN A 165 -12.39 11.84 -18.43
CA GLN A 165 -13.36 11.38 -17.42
C GLN A 165 -12.92 10.07 -16.74
N MET A 166 -12.31 9.13 -17.47
CA MET A 166 -11.81 7.89 -16.86
C MET A 166 -10.63 8.09 -15.90
N TYR A 167 -9.92 9.22 -15.98
CA TYR A 167 -8.80 9.56 -15.09
C TYR A 167 -9.18 10.60 -14.02
N PHE A 168 -10.44 11.05 -14.01
CA PHE A 168 -10.89 12.19 -13.20
C PHE A 168 -10.56 12.04 -11.70
N LEU A 169 -10.82 10.86 -11.13
CA LEU A 169 -10.53 10.61 -9.72
C LEU A 169 -9.04 10.79 -9.40
N MET A 170 -8.15 10.29 -10.27
CA MET A 170 -6.70 10.44 -10.07
C MET A 170 -6.25 11.89 -10.30
N SER A 171 -6.81 12.59 -11.28
CA SER A 171 -6.44 13.99 -11.57
C SER A 171 -6.88 14.96 -10.47
N LEU A 172 -7.83 14.59 -9.60
CA LEU A 172 -8.08 15.33 -8.36
C LEU A 172 -6.83 15.39 -7.47
N PHE A 173 -6.04 14.32 -7.43
CA PHE A 173 -4.80 14.28 -6.66
C PHE A 173 -3.63 14.85 -7.46
N THR A 174 -3.35 14.32 -8.67
CA THR A 174 -2.13 14.67 -9.42
C THR A 174 -2.14 16.11 -9.94
N ASP A 175 -3.30 16.62 -10.34
CA ASP A 175 -3.41 17.90 -11.04
C ASP A 175 -4.02 18.95 -10.11
N PHE A 176 -5.23 18.69 -9.59
CA PHE A 176 -6.00 19.68 -8.83
C PHE A 176 -5.38 19.96 -7.46
N TYR A 177 -5.17 18.95 -6.63
CA TYR A 177 -4.54 19.12 -5.32
C TYR A 177 -3.13 19.70 -5.44
N THR A 178 -2.28 19.16 -6.31
CA THR A 178 -0.92 19.69 -6.55
C THR A 178 -0.93 21.16 -6.99
N LYS A 179 -1.93 21.58 -7.78
CA LYS A 179 -2.12 22.99 -8.15
C LYS A 179 -2.42 23.87 -6.94
N LEU A 180 -3.30 23.43 -6.05
CA LEU A 180 -3.63 24.15 -4.81
C LEU A 180 -2.40 24.22 -3.89
N GLU A 181 -1.70 23.10 -3.69
CA GLU A 181 -0.50 23.04 -2.83
C GLU A 181 0.57 24.07 -3.23
N ARG A 182 0.80 24.26 -4.54
CA ARG A 182 1.75 25.26 -5.06
C ARG A 182 1.35 26.72 -4.77
N LYS A 183 0.10 26.97 -4.37
CA LYS A 183 -0.44 28.29 -4.05
C LYS A 183 -0.46 28.57 -2.54
N ALA A 184 -0.04 27.62 -1.71
CA ALA A 184 -0.04 27.80 -0.27
C ALA A 184 0.78 29.04 0.16
N PRO A 185 0.31 29.79 1.20
CA PRO A 185 1.01 30.96 1.73
C PRO A 185 2.46 30.68 2.14
N ARG A 186 3.29 31.72 2.30
CA ARG A 186 4.72 31.53 2.64
C ARG A 186 5.00 31.34 4.13
N ILE A 187 4.07 31.72 5.00
CA ILE A 187 4.22 31.58 6.45
C ILE A 187 4.10 30.08 6.78
N VAL A 188 5.12 29.47 7.38
CA VAL A 188 5.23 28.00 7.52
C VAL A 188 3.99 27.35 8.14
N ALA A 189 3.54 27.80 9.32
CA ALA A 189 2.35 27.21 9.95
C ALA A 189 1.07 27.37 9.09
N ILE A 190 0.92 28.51 8.43
CA ILE A 190 -0.23 28.80 7.56
C ILE A 190 -0.14 28.04 6.24
N HIS A 191 1.07 27.83 5.75
CA HIS A 191 1.38 27.04 4.56
C HIS A 191 0.90 25.61 4.76
N GLU A 192 1.25 25.00 5.89
CA GLU A 192 0.85 23.63 6.21
C GLU A 192 -0.64 23.53 6.56
N LEU A 193 -1.22 24.51 7.27
CA LEU A 193 -2.66 24.57 7.48
C LEU A 193 -3.42 24.68 6.15
N PHE A 194 -2.96 25.51 5.23
CA PHE A 194 -3.56 25.64 3.90
C PHE A 194 -3.49 24.32 3.14
N LYS A 195 -2.34 23.63 3.15
CA LYS A 195 -2.20 22.31 2.52
C LYS A 195 -3.14 21.27 3.11
N LEU A 196 -3.30 21.26 4.43
CA LEU A 196 -4.22 20.37 5.12
C LEU A 196 -5.66 20.64 4.67
N HIS A 197 -6.08 21.90 4.65
CA HIS A 197 -7.44 22.25 4.21
C HIS A 197 -7.66 21.95 2.73
N ALA A 198 -6.67 22.18 1.87
CA ALA A 198 -6.74 21.80 0.46
C ALA A 198 -6.87 20.28 0.31
N ALA A 199 -6.13 19.49 1.09
CA ALA A 199 -6.20 18.03 1.07
C ALA A 199 -7.57 17.53 1.54
N LEU A 200 -8.09 18.07 2.65
CA LEU A 200 -9.41 17.72 3.19
C LEU A 200 -10.54 18.11 2.23
N TYR A 201 -10.45 19.28 1.60
CA TYR A 201 -11.40 19.71 0.58
C TYR A 201 -11.39 18.77 -0.63
N CYS A 202 -10.20 18.49 -1.18
CA CYS A 202 -10.07 17.56 -2.30
C CYS A 202 -10.54 16.14 -1.95
N PHE A 203 -10.29 15.69 -0.72
CA PHE A 203 -10.77 14.42 -0.22
C PHE A 203 -12.30 14.36 -0.15
N GLN A 204 -12.96 15.42 0.34
CA GLN A 204 -14.42 15.51 0.33
C GLN A 204 -14.98 15.47 -1.10
N LYS A 205 -14.43 16.27 -2.02
CA LYS A 205 -14.82 16.23 -3.44
C LYS A 205 -14.56 14.85 -4.06
N LEU A 206 -13.46 14.18 -3.73
CA LEU A 206 -13.19 12.82 -4.18
C LEU A 206 -14.29 11.85 -3.73
N LEU A 207 -14.74 11.91 -2.47
CA LEU A 207 -15.81 11.05 -1.98
C LEU A 207 -17.15 11.31 -2.68
N GLU A 208 -17.47 12.58 -2.96
CA GLU A 208 -18.66 12.95 -3.75
C GLU A 208 -18.59 12.39 -5.18
N GLU A 209 -17.44 12.53 -5.83
CA GLU A 209 -17.24 12.10 -7.21
C GLU A 209 -17.19 10.57 -7.33
N ILE A 210 -16.66 9.86 -6.33
CA ILE A 210 -16.75 8.40 -6.28
C ILE A 210 -18.22 7.96 -6.24
N GLN A 211 -19.07 8.61 -5.45
CA GLN A 211 -20.50 8.30 -5.42
C GLN A 211 -21.16 8.58 -6.78
N GLU A 212 -20.78 9.68 -7.45
CA GLU A 212 -21.26 9.99 -8.80
C GLU A 212 -20.84 8.91 -9.82
N PHE A 213 -19.58 8.45 -9.75
CA PHE A 213 -19.07 7.38 -10.60
C PHE A 213 -19.80 6.06 -10.37
N GLU A 214 -20.05 5.69 -9.10
CA GLU A 214 -20.78 4.47 -8.75
C GLU A 214 -22.25 4.53 -9.19
N ALA A 215 -22.93 5.65 -8.92
CA ALA A 215 -24.34 5.85 -9.29
C ALA A 215 -24.55 5.80 -10.81
N ASN A 216 -23.63 6.42 -11.57
CA ASN A 216 -23.70 6.49 -13.03
C ASN A 216 -22.96 5.33 -13.73
N LYS A 217 -22.37 4.39 -12.97
CA LYS A 217 -21.57 3.26 -13.48
C LYS A 217 -20.45 3.70 -14.43
N LEU A 218 -19.81 4.83 -14.11
CA LEU A 218 -18.70 5.36 -14.88
C LEU A 218 -17.45 4.53 -14.65
N TYR A 219 -16.69 4.29 -15.71
CA TYR A 219 -15.40 3.60 -15.62
C TYR A 219 -14.32 4.54 -15.11
N SER A 220 -13.62 4.12 -14.05
CA SER A 220 -12.37 4.75 -13.61
C SER A 220 -11.19 3.84 -13.95
N TYR A 221 -10.13 4.42 -14.52
CA TYR A 221 -8.91 3.68 -14.82
C TYR A 221 -8.17 3.24 -13.55
N HIS A 222 -8.20 4.07 -12.51
CA HIS A 222 -7.60 3.78 -11.22
C HIS A 222 -8.68 3.31 -10.24
N GLN A 223 -8.36 2.30 -9.43
CA GLN A 223 -9.26 1.87 -8.36
C GLN A 223 -9.45 3.02 -7.36
N PRO A 224 -10.70 3.44 -7.06
CA PRO A 224 -10.96 4.59 -6.19
C PRO A 224 -10.24 4.53 -4.84
N VAL A 225 -10.17 3.35 -4.22
CA VAL A 225 -9.48 3.11 -2.95
C VAL A 225 -8.00 3.54 -2.98
N ASN A 226 -7.32 3.41 -4.12
CA ASN A 226 -5.93 3.82 -4.25
C ASN A 226 -5.78 5.35 -4.18
N VAL A 227 -6.72 6.08 -4.79
CA VAL A 227 -6.74 7.55 -4.74
C VAL A 227 -7.10 8.05 -3.35
N VAL A 228 -8.07 7.40 -2.69
CA VAL A 228 -8.45 7.70 -1.30
C VAL A 228 -7.22 7.56 -0.39
N ARG A 229 -6.43 6.49 -0.54
CA ARG A 229 -5.20 6.28 0.24
C ARG A 229 -4.13 7.34 -0.01
N LEU A 230 -3.96 7.83 -1.23
CA LEU A 230 -3.03 8.95 -1.50
C LEU A 230 -3.38 10.21 -0.69
N PHE A 231 -4.67 10.51 -0.54
CA PHE A 231 -5.11 11.62 0.31
C PHE A 231 -4.93 11.33 1.80
N VAL A 232 -5.15 10.09 2.25
CA VAL A 232 -4.87 9.68 3.62
C VAL A 232 -3.39 9.91 3.96
N ASP A 233 -2.47 9.39 3.13
CA ASP A 233 -1.03 9.54 3.31
C ASP A 233 -0.61 11.02 3.30
N LYS A 234 -1.25 11.83 2.43
CA LYS A 234 -0.97 13.27 2.36
C LYS A 234 -1.47 14.03 3.59
N VAL A 235 -2.65 13.71 4.10
CA VAL A 235 -3.15 14.28 5.36
C VAL A 235 -2.25 13.86 6.51
N GLU A 236 -1.87 12.59 6.60
CA GLU A 236 -0.99 12.09 7.66
C GLU A 236 0.35 12.83 7.72
N SER A 237 1.01 12.96 6.56
CA SER A 237 2.29 13.68 6.44
C SER A 237 2.15 15.16 6.78
N THR A 238 1.12 15.84 6.28
CA THR A 238 0.89 17.27 6.57
C THR A 238 0.64 17.51 8.06
N VAL A 239 -0.12 16.63 8.72
CA VAL A 239 -0.37 16.70 10.17
C VAL A 239 0.91 16.48 10.97
N ARG A 240 1.77 15.54 10.52
CA ARG A 240 3.06 15.28 11.15
C ARG A 240 3.98 16.50 11.06
N ASP A 241 4.01 17.18 9.92
CA ASP A 241 4.77 18.41 9.73
C ASP A 241 4.23 19.53 10.62
N LEU A 242 2.89 19.71 10.67
CA LEU A 242 2.22 20.68 11.55
C LEU A 242 2.53 20.46 13.03
N LYS A 243 2.60 19.21 13.50
CA LYS A 243 2.91 18.87 14.89
C LYS A 243 4.30 19.37 15.31
N THR A 244 5.24 19.47 14.37
CA THR A 244 6.60 19.95 14.67
C THR A 244 6.71 21.48 14.72
N GLU A 245 5.70 22.19 14.24
CA GLU A 245 5.68 23.64 14.11
C GLU A 245 4.88 24.30 15.26
N ALA A 246 5.28 25.51 15.65
CA ALA A 246 4.50 26.31 16.59
C ALA A 246 3.33 26.97 15.84
N ILE A 247 2.11 26.48 16.06
CA ILE A 247 0.91 27.07 15.46
C ILE A 247 0.60 28.41 16.15
N PRO A 248 0.52 29.53 15.42
CA PRO A 248 0.18 30.83 16.01
C PRO A 248 -1.22 30.83 16.63
N GLU A 249 -1.41 31.55 17.74
CA GLU A 249 -2.72 31.69 18.39
C GLU A 249 -3.76 32.33 17.46
N GLU A 250 -3.32 33.18 16.53
CA GLU A 250 -4.17 33.80 15.52
C GLU A 250 -4.78 32.76 14.55
N SER A 251 -4.24 31.54 14.49
CA SER A 251 -4.77 30.43 13.70
C SER A 251 -5.83 29.59 14.43
N LYS A 252 -6.21 29.92 15.67
CA LYS A 252 -7.28 29.23 16.42
C LYS A 252 -8.59 29.10 15.62
N PRO A 253 -9.10 30.14 14.91
CA PRO A 253 -10.32 30.01 14.10
C PRO A 253 -10.18 29.01 12.94
N ILE A 254 -8.98 28.91 12.36
CA ILE A 254 -8.68 27.95 11.28
C ILE A 254 -8.69 26.51 11.83
N LEU A 255 -8.17 26.30 13.05
CA LEU A 255 -8.23 25.00 13.72
C LEU A 255 -9.65 24.58 14.10
N GLU A 256 -10.49 25.52 14.55
CA GLU A 256 -11.91 25.26 14.81
C GLU A 256 -12.66 24.82 13.56
N GLU A 257 -12.30 25.38 12.41
CA GLU A 257 -12.84 24.95 11.13
C GLU A 257 -12.28 23.59 10.69
N THR A 258 -10.98 23.34 10.93
CA THR A 258 -10.38 22.00 10.71
C THR A 258 -11.18 20.94 11.44
N ALA A 259 -11.52 21.18 12.72
CA ALA A 259 -12.37 20.28 13.50
C ALA A 259 -13.73 20.05 12.85
N ARG A 260 -14.38 21.10 12.32
CA ARG A 260 -15.66 20.99 11.60
C ARG A 260 -15.52 20.15 10.32
N LEU A 261 -14.50 20.40 9.50
CA LEU A 261 -14.29 19.69 8.23
C LEU A 261 -13.99 18.22 8.44
N ILE A 262 -13.18 17.89 9.45
CA ILE A 262 -12.87 16.51 9.82
C ILE A 262 -14.12 15.77 10.27
N HIS A 263 -14.94 16.42 11.10
CA HIS A 263 -16.24 15.90 11.50
C HIS A 263 -17.13 15.65 10.27
N GLU A 264 -17.31 16.64 9.40
CA GLU A 264 -18.13 16.49 8.19
C GLU A 264 -17.61 15.40 7.26
N ALA A 265 -16.30 15.34 7.03
CA ALA A 265 -15.68 14.31 6.22
C ALA A 265 -15.98 12.93 6.79
N PHE A 266 -15.78 12.71 8.09
CA PHE A 266 -16.00 11.41 8.71
C PHE A 266 -17.45 10.92 8.65
N PHE A 267 -18.41 11.84 8.83
CA PHE A 267 -19.86 11.54 8.85
C PHE A 267 -20.56 11.67 7.49
N SER A 268 -19.83 11.98 6.41
CA SER A 268 -20.41 12.26 5.08
C SER A 268 -21.07 11.05 4.39
N THR A 269 -20.52 9.84 4.55
CA THR A 269 -21.02 8.62 3.89
C THR A 269 -20.65 7.36 4.71
N ASN A 270 -20.91 6.15 4.20
CA ASN A 270 -20.49 4.88 4.81
C ASN A 270 -19.31 4.23 4.06
N ALA A 271 -19.05 4.63 2.81
CA ALA A 271 -17.94 4.12 2.01
C ALA A 271 -16.59 4.56 2.61
N TYR A 272 -15.53 3.76 2.44
CA TYR A 272 -14.16 4.11 2.92
C TYR A 272 -14.11 4.48 4.41
N THR A 273 -14.93 3.82 5.25
CA THR A 273 -15.00 4.12 6.69
C THR A 273 -13.62 4.02 7.35
N GLN A 274 -12.79 3.05 6.96
CA GLN A 274 -11.44 2.89 7.49
C GLN A 274 -10.57 4.12 7.21
N GLU A 275 -10.49 4.57 5.96
CA GLU A 275 -9.67 5.71 5.55
C GLU A 275 -10.16 7.02 6.17
N ARG A 276 -11.48 7.25 6.19
CA ARG A 276 -12.04 8.44 6.84
C ARG A 276 -11.82 8.43 8.35
N PHE A 277 -11.97 7.27 8.99
CA PHE A 277 -11.76 7.15 10.42
C PHE A 277 -10.28 7.31 10.78
N PHE A 278 -9.37 6.85 9.92
CA PHE A 278 -7.94 7.14 10.08
C PHE A 278 -7.68 8.65 10.09
N ILE A 279 -8.16 9.40 9.09
CA ILE A 279 -8.01 10.86 9.04
C ILE A 279 -8.60 11.52 10.29
N TYR A 280 -9.81 11.10 10.67
CA TYR A 280 -10.48 11.60 11.88
C TYR A 280 -9.60 11.42 13.12
N ARG A 281 -9.16 10.20 13.38
CA ARG A 281 -8.37 9.88 14.56
C ARG A 281 -7.01 10.56 14.56
N HIS A 282 -6.33 10.56 13.42
CA HIS A 282 -5.01 11.15 13.31
C HIS A 282 -5.03 12.66 13.60
N VAL A 283 -6.01 13.38 13.05
CA VAL A 283 -6.11 14.83 13.27
C VAL A 283 -6.55 15.16 14.70
N TRP A 284 -7.54 14.45 15.25
CA TRP A 284 -7.95 14.61 16.65
C TRP A 284 -6.83 14.24 17.63
N GLY A 285 -6.10 13.17 17.31
CA GLY A 285 -4.97 12.69 18.06
C GLY A 285 -3.72 13.54 17.94
N GLU A 286 -3.58 14.45 16.97
CA GLU A 286 -2.32 15.22 16.83
C GLU A 286 -2.49 16.73 16.95
N LEU A 287 -3.64 17.29 16.57
CA LEU A 287 -3.83 18.74 16.45
C LEU A 287 -4.97 19.30 17.33
N LEU A 288 -5.99 18.51 17.65
CA LEU A 288 -7.24 19.00 18.25
C LEU A 288 -7.47 18.50 19.69
N ARG A 289 -6.43 18.47 20.52
CA ARG A 289 -6.45 17.87 21.87
C ARG A 289 -6.88 18.82 23.01
N THR A 290 -7.32 20.05 22.73
CA THR A 290 -7.74 20.94 23.83
C THR A 290 -9.09 20.49 24.41
N GLU A 291 -9.27 20.62 25.72
CA GLU A 291 -10.52 20.24 26.40
C GLU A 291 -11.74 20.93 25.78
N GLU A 292 -11.61 22.21 25.40
CA GLU A 292 -12.67 22.97 24.71
C GLU A 292 -13.09 22.31 23.38
N GLN A 293 -12.11 21.86 22.58
CA GLN A 293 -12.35 21.22 21.28
C GLN A 293 -13.02 19.85 21.44
N LEU A 294 -12.54 19.04 22.40
CA LEU A 294 -13.09 17.71 22.66
C LEU A 294 -14.54 17.78 23.13
N GLN A 295 -14.88 18.74 24.00
CA GLN A 295 -16.27 18.95 24.45
C GLN A 295 -17.17 19.43 23.31
N GLU A 296 -16.69 20.31 22.43
CA GLU A 296 -17.49 20.76 21.29
C GLU A 296 -17.70 19.65 20.26
N GLU A 297 -16.70 18.82 20.02
CA GLU A 297 -16.86 17.66 19.14
C GLU A 297 -17.80 16.61 19.70
N LYS A 298 -17.75 16.36 21.02
CA LYS A 298 -18.74 15.50 21.68
C LYS A 298 -20.17 15.96 21.39
N LYS A 299 -20.46 17.26 21.50
CA LYS A 299 -21.78 17.81 21.13
C LYS A 299 -22.11 17.57 19.66
N ARG A 300 -21.15 17.75 18.74
CA ARG A 300 -21.37 17.50 17.31
C ARG A 300 -21.70 16.04 17.05
N ILE A 301 -20.95 15.10 17.63
CA ILE A 301 -21.18 13.65 17.54
C ILE A 301 -22.56 13.28 18.08
N ASP A 302 -23.00 13.89 19.18
CA ASP A 302 -24.30 13.59 19.79
C ASP A 302 -25.48 13.87 18.85
N THR A 303 -25.35 14.85 17.95
CA THR A 303 -26.37 15.15 16.92
C THR A 303 -26.48 14.10 15.82
N LYS A 304 -25.50 13.20 15.69
CA LYS A 304 -25.44 12.21 14.60
C LYS A 304 -26.21 10.94 14.93
N ILE A 305 -26.78 10.35 13.88
CA ILE A 305 -27.65 9.17 13.96
C ILE A 305 -26.91 7.90 13.56
N ASN A 306 -25.89 7.98 12.69
CA ASN A 306 -25.14 6.83 12.20
C ASN A 306 -24.49 6.06 13.38
N PRO A 307 -24.94 4.82 13.71
CA PRO A 307 -24.51 4.14 14.92
C PRO A 307 -23.01 3.84 14.96
N LEU A 308 -22.46 3.35 13.84
CA LEU A 308 -21.05 2.94 13.78
C LEU A 308 -20.12 4.15 13.83
N SER A 309 -20.31 5.15 12.95
CA SER A 309 -19.46 6.35 12.97
C SER A 309 -19.56 7.08 14.31
N LYS A 310 -20.76 7.13 14.91
CA LYS A 310 -20.94 7.70 16.24
C LYS A 310 -20.16 6.94 17.31
N ALA A 311 -20.23 5.61 17.32
CA ALA A 311 -19.48 4.79 18.26
C ALA A 311 -17.96 4.97 18.08
N LEU A 312 -17.46 4.94 16.84
CA LEU A 312 -16.04 5.10 16.51
C LEU A 312 -15.49 6.47 16.94
N ALA A 313 -16.18 7.57 16.58
CA ALA A 313 -15.77 8.91 16.99
C ALA A 313 -15.81 9.09 18.52
N SER A 314 -16.91 8.68 19.16
CA SER A 314 -17.06 8.79 20.62
C SER A 314 -15.98 7.99 21.35
N SER A 315 -15.70 6.77 20.89
CA SER A 315 -14.67 5.90 21.48
C SER A 315 -13.28 6.50 21.32
N HIS A 316 -13.00 7.18 20.22
CA HIS A 316 -11.73 7.86 20.06
C HIS A 316 -11.58 9.05 21.02
N LEU A 317 -12.61 9.88 21.22
CA LEU A 317 -12.53 10.97 22.21
C LEU A 317 -12.35 10.43 23.63
N LEU A 318 -13.05 9.35 23.98
CA LEU A 318 -12.90 8.67 25.27
C LEU A 318 -11.47 8.12 25.44
N PHE A 319 -10.91 7.51 24.40
CA PHE A 319 -9.52 7.04 24.39
C PHE A 319 -8.51 8.17 24.61
N LEU A 320 -8.70 9.33 23.97
CA LEU A 320 -7.85 10.51 24.16
C LEU A 320 -7.91 11.06 25.59
N ASN A 321 -9.06 10.91 26.27
CA ASN A 321 -9.26 11.29 27.67
C ASN A 321 -8.82 10.21 28.68
N GLY A 322 -8.35 9.05 28.23
CA GLY A 322 -8.03 7.91 29.11
C GLY A 322 -9.24 7.18 29.68
N GLU A 323 -10.45 7.43 29.14
CA GLU A 323 -11.71 6.77 29.53
C GLU A 323 -11.90 5.45 28.75
N ASP A 324 -10.89 4.58 28.78
CA ASP A 324 -10.79 3.38 27.93
C ASP A 324 -11.96 2.40 28.10
N VAL A 325 -12.42 2.19 29.34
CA VAL A 325 -13.52 1.26 29.63
C VAL A 325 -14.81 1.68 28.92
N SER A 326 -15.13 2.97 28.97
CA SER A 326 -16.32 3.50 28.30
C SER A 326 -16.17 3.47 26.77
N ALA A 327 -14.95 3.62 26.25
CA ALA A 327 -14.70 3.43 24.82
C ALA A 327 -14.99 1.98 24.41
N MET A 328 -14.45 1.00 25.16
CA MET A 328 -14.67 -0.42 24.89
C MET A 328 -16.15 -0.82 24.96
N GLU A 329 -16.92 -0.32 25.93
CA GLU A 329 -18.36 -0.58 26.06
C GLU A 329 -19.20 -0.09 24.85
N LEU A 330 -18.73 0.96 24.16
CA LEU A 330 -19.36 1.43 22.92
C LEU A 330 -19.00 0.54 21.72
N LEU A 331 -17.74 0.10 21.67
CA LEU A 331 -17.20 -0.72 20.59
C LEU A 331 -17.67 -2.18 20.66
N GLU A 332 -17.89 -2.73 21.85
CA GLU A 332 -18.42 -4.09 22.07
C GLU A 332 -19.81 -4.29 21.43
N LYS A 333 -20.55 -3.20 21.23
CA LYS A 333 -21.89 -3.23 20.62
C LYS A 333 -21.85 -3.16 19.09
N GLN A 334 -20.66 -3.02 18.48
CA GLN A 334 -20.51 -2.88 17.05
C GLN A 334 -20.30 -4.24 16.36
N PRO A 335 -20.57 -4.36 15.05
CA PRO A 335 -20.40 -5.63 14.34
C PRO A 335 -18.95 -6.14 14.36
N SER A 336 -18.78 -7.46 14.45
CA SER A 336 -17.46 -8.11 14.45
C SER A 336 -16.63 -7.86 13.17
N SER A 337 -17.23 -7.34 12.10
CA SER A 337 -16.55 -6.92 10.87
C SER A 337 -15.71 -5.65 11.02
N VAL A 338 -15.90 -4.87 12.10
CA VAL A 338 -15.16 -3.60 12.31
C VAL A 338 -13.95 -3.74 13.22
N VAL A 339 -13.63 -4.95 13.68
CA VAL A 339 -12.50 -5.22 14.61
C VAL A 339 -11.16 -4.72 14.08
N SER A 340 -10.96 -4.69 12.74
CA SER A 340 -9.75 -4.14 12.12
C SER A 340 -9.49 -2.69 12.51
N LEU A 341 -10.54 -1.92 12.79
CA LEU A 341 -10.43 -0.51 13.14
C LEU A 341 -9.83 -0.32 14.55
N TYR A 342 -9.89 -1.35 15.41
CA TYR A 342 -9.47 -1.25 16.81
C TYR A 342 -7.95 -1.31 16.98
N PHE A 343 -7.25 -1.93 16.01
CA PHE A 343 -5.80 -2.12 16.03
C PHE A 343 -4.99 -0.83 16.09
N TYR A 344 -5.53 0.29 15.59
CA TYR A 344 -4.86 1.58 15.69
C TYR A 344 -4.59 2.00 17.14
N TRP A 345 -5.57 1.84 18.04
CA TRP A 345 -5.39 2.21 19.45
C TRP A 345 -4.36 1.31 20.13
N LEU A 346 -4.35 0.02 19.77
CA LEU A 346 -3.30 -0.89 20.23
C LEU A 346 -1.92 -0.48 19.73
N GLU A 347 -1.79 -0.15 18.45
CA GLU A 347 -0.53 0.32 17.89
C GLU A 347 -0.02 1.60 18.57
N GLU A 348 -0.92 2.55 18.86
CA GLU A 348 -0.60 3.79 19.58
C GLU A 348 -0.11 3.48 21.00
N LEU A 349 -0.82 2.65 21.76
CA LEU A 349 -0.45 2.28 23.13
C LEU A 349 0.87 1.50 23.19
N LEU A 350 1.07 0.55 22.27
CA LEU A 350 2.31 -0.25 22.20
C LEU A 350 3.50 0.64 21.82
N SER A 351 3.32 1.56 20.86
CA SER A 351 4.37 2.51 20.46
C SER A 351 4.71 3.51 21.56
N ALA A 352 3.71 3.93 22.34
CA ALA A 352 3.88 4.80 23.51
C ALA A 352 4.38 4.05 24.76
N MET A 353 4.53 2.72 24.69
CA MET A 353 4.91 1.86 25.81
C MET A 353 3.95 1.93 27.02
N GLU A 354 2.67 2.20 26.78
CA GLU A 354 1.61 2.25 27.80
C GLU A 354 1.08 0.85 28.10
N TRP A 355 1.92 -0.02 28.68
CA TRP A 355 1.66 -1.45 28.81
C TRP A 355 0.40 -1.81 29.60
N ASP A 356 0.09 -1.08 30.67
CA ASP A 356 -1.10 -1.35 31.49
C ASP A 356 -2.39 -1.13 30.70
N ARG A 357 -2.49 0.01 29.99
CA ARG A 357 -3.62 0.29 29.09
C ARG A 357 -3.64 -0.66 27.90
N ALA A 358 -2.47 -0.98 27.32
CA ALA A 358 -2.35 -1.92 26.22
C ALA A 358 -2.87 -3.31 26.59
N LYS A 359 -2.64 -3.77 27.83
CA LYS A 359 -3.15 -5.05 28.33
C LYS A 359 -4.67 -5.11 28.31
N ASP A 360 -5.34 -4.04 28.76
CA ASP A 360 -6.81 -3.98 28.77
C ASP A 360 -7.36 -3.95 27.34
N TRP A 361 -6.77 -3.15 26.46
CA TRP A 361 -7.13 -3.12 25.04
C TRP A 361 -6.87 -4.45 24.33
N LEU A 362 -5.76 -5.14 24.62
CA LEU A 362 -5.48 -6.48 24.06
C LEU A 362 -6.53 -7.49 24.53
N SER A 363 -6.92 -7.43 25.80
CA SER A 363 -7.94 -8.31 26.38
C SER A 363 -9.31 -8.06 25.76
N PHE A 364 -9.68 -6.79 25.52
CA PHE A 364 -10.89 -6.42 24.80
C PHE A 364 -10.84 -6.90 23.34
N THR A 365 -9.80 -6.52 22.59
CA THR A 365 -9.66 -6.87 21.18
C THR A 365 -9.60 -8.38 20.97
N TYR A 366 -8.99 -9.15 21.88
CA TYR A 366 -9.00 -10.61 21.83
C TYR A 366 -10.41 -11.20 21.78
N LYS A 367 -11.32 -10.71 22.64
CA LYS A 367 -12.72 -11.16 22.63
C LYS A 367 -13.38 -10.87 21.29
N GLN A 368 -13.15 -9.66 20.77
CA GLN A 368 -13.69 -9.23 19.48
C GLN A 368 -13.12 -10.07 18.32
N VAL A 369 -11.83 -10.43 18.36
CA VAL A 369 -11.21 -11.35 17.38
C VAL A 369 -11.85 -12.73 17.43
N LYS A 370 -12.14 -13.28 18.62
CA LYS A 370 -12.84 -14.57 18.74
C LYS A 370 -14.27 -14.52 18.20
N GLU A 371 -14.98 -13.43 18.45
CA GLU A 371 -16.31 -13.19 17.87
C GLU A 371 -16.20 -13.12 16.34
N THR A 372 -15.23 -12.38 15.79
CA THR A 372 -14.97 -12.32 14.34
C THR A 372 -14.70 -13.68 13.73
N ILE A 373 -13.88 -14.54 14.37
CA ILE A 373 -13.63 -15.91 13.90
C ILE A 373 -14.92 -16.73 13.83
N THR A 374 -15.85 -16.49 14.76
CA THR A 374 -17.10 -17.26 14.87
C THR A 374 -18.19 -16.76 13.92
N GLU A 375 -18.30 -15.44 13.74
CA GLU A 375 -19.40 -14.80 13.01
C GLU A 375 -19.10 -14.50 11.55
N GLN A 376 -17.83 -14.34 11.16
CA GLN A 376 -17.46 -14.01 9.79
C GLN A 376 -17.17 -15.26 8.96
N GLU A 377 -17.53 -15.22 7.67
CA GLU A 377 -17.27 -16.33 6.75
C GLU A 377 -15.99 -16.11 5.91
N ASN A 378 -15.54 -14.86 5.78
CA ASN A 378 -14.40 -14.53 4.94
C ASN A 378 -13.08 -14.95 5.61
N THR A 379 -12.58 -16.12 5.21
CA THR A 379 -11.32 -16.69 5.73
C THR A 379 -10.12 -15.77 5.55
N VAL A 380 -10.02 -15.03 4.45
CA VAL A 380 -8.90 -14.10 4.20
C VAL A 380 -8.94 -12.95 5.20
N PHE A 381 -10.13 -12.39 5.43
CA PHE A 381 -10.31 -11.35 6.44
C PHE A 381 -9.94 -11.87 7.84
N ILE A 382 -10.42 -13.05 8.23
CA ILE A 382 -10.09 -13.64 9.54
C ILE A 382 -8.58 -13.86 9.70
N GLN A 383 -7.92 -14.37 8.66
CA GLN A 383 -6.46 -14.56 8.65
C GLN A 383 -5.72 -13.23 8.88
N ASP A 384 -6.14 -12.16 8.21
CA ASP A 384 -5.55 -10.83 8.39
C ASP A 384 -5.76 -10.29 9.81
N ILE A 385 -6.97 -10.43 10.36
CA ILE A 385 -7.30 -10.00 11.73
C ILE A 385 -6.45 -10.76 12.77
N VAL A 386 -6.38 -12.09 12.67
CA VAL A 386 -5.60 -12.90 13.61
C VAL A 386 -4.11 -12.59 13.49
N ARG A 387 -3.59 -12.44 12.26
CA ARG A 387 -2.19 -12.05 12.06
C ARG A 387 -1.86 -10.71 12.73
N LEU A 388 -2.70 -9.69 12.53
CA LEU A 388 -2.50 -8.37 13.14
C LEU A 388 -2.56 -8.44 14.66
N PHE A 389 -3.55 -9.13 15.22
CA PHE A 389 -3.68 -9.29 16.66
C PHE A 389 -2.49 -10.03 17.28
N VAL A 390 -2.06 -11.14 16.68
CA VAL A 390 -0.92 -11.92 17.17
C VAL A 390 0.36 -11.08 17.14
N MET A 391 0.62 -10.33 16.06
CA MET A 391 1.79 -9.44 15.98
C MET A 391 1.81 -8.40 17.12
N MET A 392 0.66 -7.81 17.44
CA MET A 392 0.54 -6.84 18.54
C MET A 392 0.72 -7.51 19.91
N TYR A 393 0.12 -8.68 20.12
CA TYR A 393 0.27 -9.43 21.36
C TYR A 393 1.72 -9.94 21.56
N GLU A 394 2.38 -10.40 20.51
CA GLU A 394 3.81 -10.80 20.52
C GLU A 394 4.69 -9.62 20.95
N THR A 395 4.41 -8.41 20.46
CA THR A 395 5.11 -7.18 20.86
C THR A 395 4.94 -6.93 22.36
N TYR A 396 3.69 -6.95 22.86
CA TYR A 396 3.39 -6.81 24.28
C TYR A 396 4.08 -7.88 25.14
N ALA A 397 3.97 -9.16 24.76
CA ALA A 397 4.51 -10.29 25.52
C ALA A 397 6.05 -10.31 25.57
N THR A 398 6.70 -9.77 24.54
CA THR A 398 8.15 -9.61 24.52
C THR A 398 8.61 -8.55 25.51
N HIS A 399 7.92 -7.42 25.60
CA HIS A 399 8.26 -6.32 26.51
C HIS A 399 7.87 -6.58 27.97
N THR A 400 6.77 -7.29 28.21
CA THR A 400 6.24 -7.58 29.57
C THR A 400 6.66 -8.94 30.12
N ASN A 401 7.36 -9.76 29.33
CA ASN A 401 7.73 -11.13 29.65
C ASN A 401 6.52 -12.07 29.91
N GLU A 402 5.35 -11.76 29.35
CA GLU A 402 4.10 -12.54 29.39
C GLU A 402 4.10 -13.68 28.36
N GLN A 403 5.15 -14.49 28.35
CA GLN A 403 5.35 -15.56 27.36
C GLN A 403 4.30 -16.68 27.47
N ALA A 404 3.86 -16.99 28.69
CA ALA A 404 2.80 -17.99 28.93
C ALA A 404 1.44 -17.51 28.37
N GLY A 405 1.14 -16.21 28.50
CA GLY A 405 -0.05 -15.62 27.90
C GLY A 405 -0.04 -15.72 26.38
N LEU A 406 1.13 -15.47 25.76
CA LEU A 406 1.29 -15.59 24.30
C LEU A 406 1.03 -17.02 23.82
N GLU A 407 1.60 -18.02 24.49
CA GLU A 407 1.37 -19.44 24.13
C GLU A 407 -0.12 -19.81 24.18
N MET A 408 -0.82 -19.40 25.22
CA MET A 408 -2.27 -19.62 25.35
C MET A 408 -3.06 -18.95 24.22
N ILE A 409 -2.74 -17.69 23.90
CA ILE A 409 -3.39 -16.95 22.80
C ILE A 409 -3.16 -17.64 21.46
N LEU A 410 -1.93 -18.08 21.20
CA LEU A 410 -1.58 -18.80 19.98
C LEU A 410 -2.35 -20.11 19.86
N GLN A 411 -2.55 -20.86 20.96
CA GLN A 411 -3.37 -22.07 20.96
C GLN A 411 -4.85 -21.78 20.70
N GLU A 412 -5.42 -20.76 21.36
CA GLU A 412 -6.83 -20.40 21.27
C GLU A 412 -7.26 -19.83 19.91
N LEU A 413 -6.32 -19.27 19.14
CA LEU A 413 -6.59 -18.66 17.83
C LEU A 413 -6.32 -19.61 16.65
N LEU A 414 -6.05 -20.89 16.93
CA LEU A 414 -5.97 -21.91 15.90
C LEU A 414 -7.33 -22.05 15.17
N PRO A 415 -7.34 -22.32 13.85
CA PRO A 415 -6.20 -22.65 12.98
C PRO A 415 -5.42 -21.44 12.46
N TYR A 416 -5.91 -20.21 12.67
CA TYR A 416 -5.40 -19.02 12.00
C TYR A 416 -4.03 -18.57 12.53
N SER A 417 -3.69 -18.96 13.75
CA SER A 417 -2.38 -18.76 14.39
C SER A 417 -1.37 -19.88 14.12
N PHE A 418 -1.68 -20.88 13.28
CA PHE A 418 -0.87 -22.10 13.13
C PHE A 418 0.62 -21.79 12.91
N THR A 419 0.94 -20.93 11.95
CA THR A 419 2.32 -20.58 11.61
C THR A 419 3.07 -19.92 12.78
N ASN A 420 2.40 -19.03 13.51
CA ASN A 420 2.98 -18.39 14.69
C ASN A 420 3.20 -19.40 15.82
N TYR A 421 2.20 -20.25 16.08
CA TYR A 421 2.30 -21.26 17.13
C TYR A 421 3.38 -22.29 16.82
N GLU A 422 3.48 -22.73 15.56
CA GLU A 422 4.52 -23.63 15.09
C GLU A 422 5.93 -23.08 15.37
N GLN A 423 6.17 -21.81 15.01
CA GLN A 423 7.44 -21.15 15.26
C GLN A 423 7.73 -21.00 16.75
N TYR A 424 6.72 -20.65 17.54
CA TYR A 424 6.83 -20.50 18.99
C TYR A 424 7.27 -21.81 19.66
N VAL A 425 6.57 -22.93 19.40
CA VAL A 425 6.89 -24.23 20.01
C VAL A 425 8.26 -24.76 19.58
N LEU A 426 8.67 -24.50 18.34
CA LEU A 426 10.02 -24.84 17.86
C LEU A 426 11.10 -24.03 18.59
N ALA A 427 10.91 -22.72 18.72
CA ALA A 427 11.85 -21.83 19.42
C ALA A 427 11.99 -22.20 20.91
N LYS A 428 10.90 -22.64 21.55
CA LYS A 428 10.90 -23.12 22.94
C LYS A 428 11.32 -24.60 23.07
N LYS A 429 11.66 -25.28 21.97
CA LYS A 429 12.01 -26.71 21.92
C LYS A 429 10.91 -27.63 22.50
N GLN A 430 9.65 -27.21 22.41
CA GLN A 430 8.48 -27.99 22.78
C GLN A 430 8.14 -28.98 21.64
N TYR A 431 9.05 -29.91 21.38
CA TYR A 431 8.99 -30.79 20.20
C TYR A 431 7.78 -31.71 20.15
N HIS A 432 7.25 -32.13 21.31
CA HIS A 432 6.01 -32.90 21.39
C HIS A 432 4.81 -32.09 20.89
N ALA A 433 4.64 -30.86 21.38
CA ALA A 433 3.56 -29.97 20.95
C ALA A 433 3.66 -29.66 19.46
N TRP A 434 4.86 -29.46 18.93
CA TRP A 434 5.06 -29.28 17.49
C TRP A 434 4.60 -30.51 16.69
N THR A 435 4.98 -31.72 17.11
CA THR A 435 4.52 -32.95 16.44
C THR A 435 3.00 -33.10 16.49
N GLU A 436 2.39 -32.85 17.64
CA GLU A 436 0.93 -32.91 17.80
C GLU A 436 0.23 -31.91 16.88
N LEU A 437 0.78 -30.70 16.76
CA LEU A 437 0.26 -29.65 15.88
C LEU A 437 0.29 -30.08 14.41
N GLN A 438 1.41 -30.66 13.94
CA GLN A 438 1.53 -31.17 12.56
C GLN A 438 0.55 -32.32 12.28
N LEU A 439 0.31 -33.20 13.26
CA LEU A 439 -0.64 -34.29 13.10
C LEU A 439 -2.09 -33.83 13.12
N LEU A 440 -2.41 -32.81 13.91
CA LEU A 440 -3.76 -32.27 14.02
C LEU A 440 -4.21 -31.58 12.73
N TYR A 441 -3.33 -30.78 12.13
CA TYR A 441 -3.63 -30.01 10.90
C TYR A 441 -3.25 -30.75 9.62
N GLY A 442 -2.46 -31.81 9.74
CA GLY A 442 -1.93 -32.58 8.62
C GLY A 442 -0.74 -31.89 7.96
N PHE A 443 0.06 -32.69 7.27
CA PHE A 443 1.15 -32.23 6.42
C PHE A 443 1.12 -33.02 5.11
N GLU A 444 1.40 -32.36 3.98
CA GLU A 444 1.29 -33.00 2.66
C GLU A 444 2.31 -34.13 2.48
N VAL A 445 3.57 -33.86 2.81
CA VAL A 445 4.64 -34.86 2.87
C VAL A 445 5.63 -34.51 3.97
N ILE A 446 6.09 -35.53 4.70
CA ILE A 446 7.06 -35.35 5.79
C ILE A 446 8.39 -34.75 5.32
N GLU A 447 8.70 -34.81 4.03
CA GLU A 447 9.88 -34.15 3.47
C GLU A 447 9.81 -32.61 3.54
N LEU A 448 8.62 -32.00 3.60
CA LEU A 448 8.48 -30.55 3.82
C LEU A 448 8.87 -30.14 5.24
N LEU A 449 8.76 -31.08 6.19
CA LEU A 449 9.10 -30.89 7.60
C LEU A 449 10.58 -31.17 7.92
N LYS A 450 11.41 -31.40 6.90
CA LYS A 450 12.76 -31.94 7.06
C LYS A 450 13.68 -31.07 7.93
N GLU A 451 13.58 -29.75 7.83
CA GLU A 451 14.47 -28.85 8.58
C GLU A 451 14.24 -28.95 10.09
N PRO A 452 13.03 -28.71 10.65
CA PRO A 452 12.78 -28.91 12.07
C PRO A 452 12.96 -30.37 12.51
N LEU A 453 12.62 -31.34 11.65
CA LEU A 453 12.75 -32.76 11.99
C LEU A 453 14.19 -33.20 12.26
N LYS A 454 15.22 -32.59 11.67
CA LYS A 454 16.61 -32.97 11.99
C LYS A 454 16.94 -32.74 13.46
N ASP A 455 16.52 -31.60 13.98
CA ASP A 455 16.77 -31.21 15.37
C ASP A 455 15.90 -32.03 16.32
N ILE A 456 14.62 -32.23 15.97
CA ILE A 456 13.71 -33.08 16.74
C ILE A 456 14.21 -34.52 16.78
N GLU A 457 14.62 -35.08 15.63
CA GLU A 457 15.25 -36.39 15.60
C GLU A 457 16.40 -36.37 16.61
N LYS A 458 17.34 -35.43 16.57
CA LYS A 458 18.51 -35.42 17.44
C LYS A 458 18.17 -35.28 18.93
N GLU A 459 17.33 -34.32 19.30
CA GLU A 459 17.10 -33.87 20.67
C GLU A 459 15.94 -34.59 21.37
N ALA A 460 14.84 -34.90 20.65
CA ALA A 460 13.65 -35.58 21.17
C ALA A 460 13.16 -36.68 20.20
N PRO A 461 13.92 -37.79 20.03
CA PRO A 461 13.58 -38.88 19.12
C PRO A 461 12.15 -39.43 19.27
N GLU A 462 11.63 -39.43 20.48
CA GLU A 462 10.28 -39.86 20.82
C GLU A 462 9.20 -38.99 20.17
N ALA A 463 9.43 -37.69 20.04
CA ALA A 463 8.51 -36.75 19.40
C ALA A 463 8.49 -36.94 17.87
N ALA A 464 9.55 -37.46 17.25
CA ALA A 464 9.56 -37.72 15.82
C ALA A 464 8.80 -39.00 15.41
N LEU A 465 8.62 -39.96 16.33
CA LEU A 465 8.00 -41.26 16.01
C LEU A 465 6.59 -41.14 15.40
N PRO A 466 5.65 -40.36 15.98
CA PRO A 466 4.28 -40.29 15.46
C PRO A 466 4.20 -39.80 14.01
N LEU A 467 5.03 -38.82 13.64
CA LEU A 467 5.06 -38.28 12.27
C LEU A 467 5.51 -39.33 11.26
N TYR A 468 6.59 -40.06 11.56
CA TYR A 468 7.07 -41.11 10.66
C TYR A 468 6.12 -42.30 10.58
N HIS A 469 5.42 -42.64 11.67
CA HIS A 469 4.36 -43.65 11.66
C HIS A 469 3.22 -43.25 10.74
N HIS A 470 2.69 -42.04 10.92
CA HIS A 470 1.63 -41.49 10.07
C HIS A 470 2.05 -41.45 8.59
N ALA A 471 3.21 -40.85 8.29
CA ALA A 471 3.72 -40.73 6.93
C ALA A 471 4.00 -42.09 6.26
N ALA A 472 4.40 -43.11 7.03
CA ALA A 472 4.60 -44.48 6.51
C ALA A 472 3.27 -45.12 6.12
N ILE A 473 2.24 -44.96 6.96
CA ILE A 473 0.90 -45.50 6.70
C ILE A 473 0.29 -44.82 5.47
N GLU A 474 0.29 -43.49 5.40
CA GLU A 474 -0.25 -42.76 4.24
C GLU A 474 0.46 -43.16 2.93
N ALA A 475 1.78 -43.29 2.95
CA ALA A 475 2.54 -43.73 1.79
C ALA A 475 2.22 -45.18 1.36
N ILE A 476 1.80 -46.05 2.28
CA ILE A 476 1.30 -47.39 1.95
C ILE A 476 -0.10 -47.30 1.34
N GLU A 477 -0.96 -46.42 1.84
CA GLU A 477 -2.34 -46.26 1.39
C GLU A 477 -2.47 -45.69 -0.04
N GLU A 478 -1.48 -44.94 -0.51
CA GLU A 478 -1.39 -44.48 -1.91
C GLU A 478 -1.25 -45.62 -2.96
N ARG A 479 -0.97 -46.86 -2.51
CA ARG A 479 -1.01 -48.10 -3.31
C ARG A 479 -0.26 -48.09 -4.65
N ASN A 480 0.88 -47.41 -4.72
CA ASN A 480 1.70 -47.41 -5.93
C ASN A 480 3.17 -47.69 -5.60
N ARG A 481 3.95 -48.13 -6.59
CA ARG A 481 5.33 -48.57 -6.35
C ARG A 481 6.25 -47.43 -5.88
N LYS A 482 5.98 -46.18 -6.29
CA LYS A 482 6.76 -45.02 -5.83
C LYS A 482 6.46 -44.74 -4.35
N SER A 483 5.21 -44.82 -3.95
CA SER A 483 4.76 -44.60 -2.57
C SER A 483 5.27 -45.69 -1.62
N TYR A 484 5.29 -46.96 -2.03
CA TYR A 484 5.89 -48.04 -1.23
C TYR A 484 7.39 -47.84 -0.97
N LYS A 485 8.15 -47.37 -1.97
CA LYS A 485 9.56 -47.02 -1.75
C LYS A 485 9.70 -45.89 -0.73
N ARG A 486 8.80 -44.90 -0.76
CA ARG A 486 8.77 -43.80 0.20
C ARG A 486 8.44 -44.31 1.62
N ALA A 487 7.43 -45.18 1.76
CA ALA A 487 7.10 -45.86 3.01
C ALA A 487 8.31 -46.61 3.60
N VAL A 488 9.05 -47.37 2.78
CA VAL A 488 10.27 -48.08 3.22
C VAL A 488 11.35 -47.12 3.73
N ARG A 489 11.49 -45.91 3.14
CA ARG A 489 12.42 -44.89 3.67
C ARG A 489 12.01 -44.43 5.06
N TYR A 490 10.71 -44.18 5.27
CA TYR A 490 10.19 -43.76 6.58
C TYR A 490 10.29 -44.87 7.62
N LEU A 491 9.99 -46.11 7.26
CA LEU A 491 10.16 -47.28 8.13
C LEU A 491 11.62 -47.49 8.54
N LYS A 492 12.58 -47.27 7.63
CA LYS A 492 14.01 -47.28 7.98
C LYS A 492 14.36 -46.19 8.99
N LYS A 493 13.77 -45.00 8.85
CA LYS A 493 13.91 -43.90 9.81
C LYS A 493 13.33 -44.28 11.17
N LEU A 494 12.11 -44.81 11.22
CA LEU A 494 11.50 -45.35 12.45
C LEU A 494 12.42 -46.37 13.14
N ARG A 495 12.94 -47.36 12.41
CA ARG A 495 13.88 -48.33 12.98
C ARG A 495 15.09 -47.67 13.65
N MET A 496 15.66 -46.63 13.04
CA MET A 496 16.76 -45.88 13.63
C MET A 496 16.35 -45.15 14.92
N LEU A 497 15.16 -44.53 14.93
CA LEU A 497 14.62 -43.83 16.09
C LEU A 497 14.36 -44.79 17.27
N TYR A 498 13.66 -45.90 17.02
CA TYR A 498 13.40 -46.95 18.02
C TYR A 498 14.69 -47.53 18.60
N LYS A 499 15.70 -47.80 17.76
CA LYS A 499 17.01 -48.27 18.22
C LYS A 499 17.68 -47.26 19.18
N ARG A 500 17.62 -45.97 18.87
CA ARG A 500 18.19 -44.92 19.73
C ARG A 500 17.43 -44.80 21.06
N LEU A 501 16.12 -45.00 21.04
CA LEU A 501 15.28 -45.03 22.25
C LEU A 501 15.40 -46.34 23.05
N LYS A 502 16.22 -47.31 22.59
CA LYS A 502 16.34 -48.66 23.16
C LYS A 502 15.01 -49.43 23.22
N ARG A 503 14.12 -49.17 22.26
CA ARG A 503 12.79 -49.79 22.10
C ARG A 503 12.77 -50.71 20.87
N THR A 504 13.78 -51.58 20.74
CA THR A 504 13.90 -52.47 19.57
C THR A 504 12.78 -53.51 19.52
N ASP A 505 12.35 -54.01 20.66
CA ASP A 505 11.30 -55.04 20.75
C ASP A 505 9.95 -54.49 20.25
N GLU A 506 9.63 -53.22 20.57
CA GLU A 506 8.46 -52.52 20.04
C GLU A 506 8.54 -52.35 18.52
N TRP A 507 9.72 -52.02 17.99
CA TRP A 507 9.95 -51.91 16.55
C TRP A 507 9.73 -53.24 15.83
N ASP A 508 10.26 -54.34 16.39
CA ASP A 508 10.16 -55.67 15.78
C ASP A 508 8.69 -56.14 15.77
N ALA A 509 7.94 -55.90 16.85
CA ALA A 509 6.50 -56.16 16.90
C ALA A 509 5.74 -55.31 15.87
N PHE A 510 6.07 -54.02 15.76
CA PHE A 510 5.43 -53.09 14.83
C PHE A 510 5.65 -53.48 13.37
N ILE A 511 6.88 -53.77 12.94
CA ILE A 511 7.17 -54.07 11.53
C ILE A 511 6.55 -55.39 11.08
N ILE A 512 6.50 -56.39 11.97
CA ILE A 512 5.78 -57.65 11.74
C ILE A 512 4.28 -57.39 11.59
N HIS A 513 3.71 -56.54 12.46
CA HIS A 513 2.30 -56.16 12.37
C HIS A 513 1.98 -55.49 11.03
N ILE A 514 2.77 -54.50 10.60
CA ILE A 514 2.62 -53.82 9.30
C ILE A 514 2.71 -54.82 8.14
N ALA A 515 3.69 -55.73 8.16
CA ALA A 515 3.84 -56.73 7.10
C ALA A 515 2.63 -57.68 7.01
N ASN A 516 2.10 -58.11 8.16
CA ASN A 516 0.92 -58.99 8.22
C ASN A 516 -0.35 -58.29 7.76
N LEU A 517 -0.58 -57.05 8.21
CA LEU A 517 -1.74 -56.23 7.85
C LEU A 517 -1.82 -56.02 6.34
N HIS A 518 -0.67 -55.84 5.68
CA HIS A 518 -0.57 -55.60 4.24
C HIS A 518 -0.01 -56.81 3.46
N SER A 519 -0.23 -58.04 3.94
CA SER A 519 0.26 -59.28 3.32
C SER A 519 -0.16 -59.44 1.84
N ARG A 520 -1.33 -58.94 1.46
CA ARG A 520 -1.85 -58.99 0.09
C ARG A 520 -1.16 -58.02 -0.88
N LEU A 521 -0.47 -57.00 -0.38
CA LEU A 521 0.21 -55.99 -1.20
C LEU A 521 1.61 -56.49 -1.60
N ARG A 522 1.69 -57.40 -2.59
CA ARG A 522 2.94 -58.05 -3.03
C ARG A 522 4.08 -57.07 -3.31
N ALA A 523 3.80 -55.97 -4.03
CA ALA A 523 4.80 -54.96 -4.34
C ALA A 523 5.32 -54.22 -3.10
N LEU A 524 4.51 -54.05 -2.05
CA LEU A 524 4.98 -53.52 -0.77
C LEU A 524 5.88 -54.53 -0.06
N GLN A 525 5.48 -55.81 -0.01
CA GLN A 525 6.28 -56.88 0.61
C GLN A 525 7.67 -57.02 -0.03
N GLU A 526 7.74 -56.92 -1.36
CA GLU A 526 9.03 -56.90 -2.09
C GLU A 526 9.90 -55.72 -1.67
N GLU A 527 9.34 -54.51 -1.58
CA GLU A 527 10.10 -53.32 -1.18
C GLU A 527 10.51 -53.38 0.31
N LEU A 528 9.70 -53.98 1.20
CA LEU A 528 10.05 -54.23 2.61
C LEU A 528 11.26 -55.18 2.75
N ARG A 529 11.24 -56.32 2.02
CA ARG A 529 12.37 -57.28 1.98
C ARG A 529 13.62 -56.64 1.39
N ARG A 530 13.48 -55.94 0.26
CA ARG A 530 14.58 -55.16 -0.33
C ARG A 530 15.13 -54.10 0.62
N GLY A 531 14.25 -53.55 1.46
CA GLY A 531 14.57 -52.63 2.54
C GLY A 531 15.32 -53.26 3.72
N LYS A 532 15.42 -54.59 3.78
CA LYS A 532 15.87 -55.38 4.95
C LYS A 532 15.08 -55.00 6.21
N LEU A 533 13.77 -54.81 6.06
CA LEU A 533 12.86 -54.51 7.17
C LEU A 533 12.15 -55.76 7.68
N ILE A 534 12.01 -56.78 6.83
CA ILE A 534 11.49 -58.12 7.14
C ILE A 534 12.39 -59.17 6.48
N ASP A 535 12.44 -60.37 7.05
CA ASP A 535 13.22 -61.49 6.51
C ASP A 535 12.47 -62.20 5.37
N ASP A 536 13.20 -62.92 4.52
CA ASP A 536 12.64 -63.65 3.36
C ASP A 536 11.74 -64.85 3.73
N HIS A 537 11.60 -65.17 5.04
CA HIS A 537 10.99 -66.41 5.52
C HIS A 537 9.68 -66.26 6.33
N THR A 538 9.14 -65.05 6.52
CA THR A 538 7.80 -64.90 7.08
C THR A 538 6.74 -65.05 5.97
N ASN A 539 6.24 -66.29 5.84
CA ASN A 539 5.05 -66.64 5.07
C ASN A 539 3.94 -67.11 6.01
#